data_AF-A0A4Q3U118-F1
#
_entry.id   AF-A0A4Q3U118-F1
#
_cell.length_a   1.000
_cell.length_b   1.000
_cell.length_c   1.000
_cell.angle_alpha   90.00
_cell.angle_beta   90.00
_cell.angle_gamma   90.00
#
_symmetry.space_group_name_H-M   'P 1'
#
loop_
_entity.id
_entity.type
_entity.pdbx_description
1 polymer ?
#
loop_
_entity_poly.entity_id
_entity_poly.type
_entity_poly.pdbx_seq_one_letter_code
_entity_poly.pdbx_strand_id
1 'polypeptide(L)'
;MMIKPVARVGALLSIAALGLAGCVTPVAQPNGLYAKPIGTAPVTANPSPYSAALVCIGQYARQNKLGAPRIAVGRISDYTGKSEADGSGRKVTQGASLMAMTAFAKAGMPLVERFDTSISELDLKYSNNKLISDSPKGPGGGAGPTDSRKIYEGQMAGVDFYLVGGITELNYNIYSVGADAYVGDKDTTGLKGNARNSIYVMNVAIDLRLVNVRT
;
A
#
# COMPACT_ATOMS: atom_id res chain seq x y z
N MET A 1 -57.62 -42.11 -13.06
CA MET A 1 -57.41 -41.28 -11.85
C MET A 1 -55.96 -41.45 -11.39
N MET A 2 -55.02 -40.80 -12.06
CA MET A 2 -54.20 -39.67 -11.56
C MET A 2 -53.24 -40.03 -10.41
N ILE A 3 -52.10 -40.63 -10.77
CA ILE A 3 -50.91 -40.66 -9.92
C ILE A 3 -50.09 -39.39 -10.25
N LYS A 4 -49.86 -38.58 -9.23
CA LYS A 4 -49.51 -37.15 -9.26
C LYS A 4 -48.14 -36.82 -9.90
N PRO A 5 -48.00 -35.72 -10.66
CA PRO A 5 -46.73 -35.26 -11.24
C PRO A 5 -45.78 -34.61 -10.21
N VAL A 6 -46.21 -34.44 -8.97
CA VAL A 6 -45.51 -33.65 -7.93
C VAL A 6 -44.20 -34.28 -7.47
N ALA A 7 -44.08 -35.61 -7.46
CA ALA A 7 -42.88 -36.29 -6.98
C ALA A 7 -41.65 -36.10 -7.89
N ARG A 8 -41.86 -35.95 -9.22
CA ARG A 8 -40.76 -35.71 -10.18
C ARG A 8 -40.25 -34.28 -10.13
N VAL A 9 -41.11 -33.32 -9.81
CA VAL A 9 -40.73 -31.89 -9.69
C VAL A 9 -39.92 -31.64 -8.42
N GLY A 10 -40.25 -32.32 -7.32
CA GLY A 10 -39.50 -32.21 -6.06
C GLY A 10 -38.04 -32.65 -6.17
N ALA A 11 -37.78 -33.78 -6.85
CA ALA A 11 -36.41 -34.31 -7.03
C ALA A 11 -35.52 -33.41 -7.90
N LEU A 12 -36.10 -32.74 -8.91
CA LEU A 12 -35.38 -31.79 -9.77
C LEU A 12 -35.00 -30.50 -9.02
N LEU A 13 -35.83 -30.04 -8.07
CA LEU A 13 -35.54 -28.88 -7.23
C LEU A 13 -34.43 -29.15 -6.20
N SER A 14 -34.33 -30.37 -5.67
CA SER A 14 -33.27 -30.73 -4.72
C SER A 14 -31.89 -30.85 -5.39
N ILE A 15 -31.81 -31.32 -6.63
CA ILE A 15 -30.55 -31.37 -7.40
C ILE A 15 -30.08 -29.96 -7.77
N ALA A 16 -31.00 -29.04 -8.07
CA ALA A 16 -30.66 -27.64 -8.33
C ALA A 16 -30.11 -26.91 -7.09
N ALA A 17 -30.60 -27.25 -5.89
CA ALA A 17 -30.11 -26.64 -4.64
C ALA A 17 -28.70 -27.13 -4.23
N LEU A 18 -28.32 -28.36 -4.58
CA LEU A 18 -26.98 -28.89 -4.32
C LEU A 18 -25.92 -28.42 -5.35
N GLY A 19 -26.34 -27.92 -6.51
CA GLY A 19 -25.46 -27.36 -7.54
C GLY A 19 -24.98 -25.93 -7.26
N LEU A 20 -25.61 -25.21 -6.33
CA LEU A 20 -25.21 -23.84 -5.96
C LEU A 20 -24.20 -23.76 -4.81
N ALA A 21 -23.76 -24.89 -4.24
CA ALA A 21 -22.58 -24.94 -3.40
C ALA A 21 -21.30 -24.87 -4.27
N GLY A 22 -21.18 -23.80 -5.05
CA GLY A 22 -20.00 -23.50 -5.84
C GLY A 22 -18.82 -23.19 -4.93
N CYS A 23 -17.79 -24.02 -5.04
CA CYS A 23 -16.48 -23.92 -4.44
C CYS A 23 -15.96 -22.49 -4.24
N VAL A 24 -16.10 -21.95 -3.03
CA VAL A 24 -15.22 -20.89 -2.56
C VAL A 24 -13.94 -21.57 -2.08
N THR A 25 -12.99 -21.81 -2.97
CA THR A 25 -11.68 -22.33 -2.57
C THR A 25 -10.85 -21.18 -2.01
N PRO A 26 -10.40 -21.22 -0.74
CA PRO A 26 -9.50 -20.21 -0.18
C PRO A 26 -8.05 -20.40 -0.67
N VAL A 27 -7.86 -21.10 -1.79
CA VAL A 27 -6.55 -21.45 -2.32
C VAL A 27 -6.28 -20.55 -3.52
N ALA A 28 -5.19 -19.77 -3.44
CA ALA A 28 -4.78 -18.90 -4.52
C ALA A 28 -4.47 -19.74 -5.76
N GLN A 29 -4.91 -19.25 -6.92
CA GLN A 29 -4.47 -19.77 -8.21
C GLN A 29 -2.95 -19.54 -8.37
N PRO A 30 -2.27 -20.21 -9.32
CA PRO A 30 -0.83 -20.03 -9.53
C PRO A 30 -0.37 -18.58 -9.81
N ASN A 31 -1.30 -17.72 -10.23
CA ASN A 31 -1.11 -16.27 -10.42
C ASN A 31 -1.27 -15.44 -9.14
N GLY A 32 -1.51 -16.08 -7.98
CA GLY A 32 -1.69 -15.45 -6.68
C GLY A 32 -3.09 -14.87 -6.42
N LEU A 33 -4.03 -15.04 -7.35
CA LEU A 33 -5.39 -14.49 -7.23
C LEU A 33 -6.37 -15.54 -6.69
N TYR A 34 -7.25 -15.11 -5.79
CA TYR A 34 -8.32 -15.95 -5.19
C TYR A 34 -9.65 -15.85 -5.95
N ALA A 35 -9.77 -14.89 -6.87
CA ALA A 35 -10.93 -14.69 -7.73
C ALA A 35 -10.51 -13.98 -9.01
N LYS A 36 -11.27 -14.16 -10.10
CA LYS A 36 -11.06 -13.43 -11.36
C LYS A 36 -11.46 -11.95 -11.15
N PRO A 37 -10.54 -10.98 -11.30
CA PRO A 37 -10.86 -9.56 -11.13
C PRO A 37 -11.94 -9.11 -12.13
N ILE A 38 -12.80 -8.17 -11.73
CA ILE A 38 -13.68 -7.47 -12.66
C ILE A 38 -12.80 -6.46 -13.40
N GLY A 39 -12.34 -6.86 -14.59
CA GLY A 39 -11.38 -6.10 -15.40
C GLY A 39 -10.23 -6.99 -15.88
N THR A 40 -9.53 -6.55 -16.92
CA THR A 40 -8.41 -7.30 -17.53
C THR A 40 -7.04 -6.90 -16.95
N ALA A 41 -6.97 -5.86 -16.12
CA ALA A 41 -5.74 -5.45 -15.48
C ALA A 41 -5.46 -6.34 -14.26
N PRO A 42 -4.41 -7.17 -14.27
CA PRO A 42 -4.06 -7.99 -13.12
C PRO A 42 -3.63 -7.08 -11.96
N VAL A 43 -4.16 -7.32 -10.75
CA VAL A 43 -3.58 -6.75 -9.53
C VAL A 43 -2.27 -7.46 -9.28
N THR A 44 -1.15 -6.79 -9.56
CA THR A 44 0.18 -7.33 -9.33
C THR A 44 0.81 -6.65 -8.11
N ALA A 45 1.63 -7.41 -7.38
CA ALA A 45 2.47 -6.80 -6.36
C ALA A 45 3.48 -5.86 -7.04
N ASN A 46 3.82 -4.75 -6.36
CA ASN A 46 4.87 -3.82 -6.79
C ASN A 46 6.08 -3.92 -5.85
N PRO A 47 6.87 -5.03 -5.90
CA PRO A 47 8.07 -5.15 -5.09
C PRO A 47 9.21 -4.28 -5.65
N SER A 48 10.01 -3.73 -4.74
CA SER A 48 11.33 -3.19 -5.07
C SER A 48 12.39 -4.30 -5.04
N PRO A 49 13.59 -4.08 -5.63
CA PRO A 49 14.72 -5.01 -5.50
C PRO A 49 15.07 -5.38 -4.06
N TYR A 50 14.78 -4.49 -3.10
CA TYR A 50 15.03 -4.69 -1.67
C TYR A 50 13.93 -5.48 -0.95
N SER A 51 12.76 -5.69 -1.57
CA SER A 51 11.60 -6.27 -0.89
C SER A 51 11.86 -7.69 -0.37
N ALA A 52 12.57 -8.53 -1.12
CA ALA A 52 12.91 -9.88 -0.69
C ALA A 52 13.83 -9.90 0.53
N ALA A 53 14.86 -9.03 0.54
CA ALA A 53 15.80 -8.92 1.65
C ALA A 53 15.12 -8.40 2.92
N LEU A 54 14.25 -7.39 2.81
CA LEU A 54 13.48 -6.86 3.94
C LEU A 54 12.58 -7.93 4.55
N VAL A 55 11.84 -8.67 3.73
CA VAL A 55 10.98 -9.77 4.20
C VAL A 55 11.79 -10.87 4.86
N CYS A 56 12.97 -11.21 4.30
CA CYS A 56 13.88 -12.20 4.88
C CYS A 56 14.33 -11.80 6.29
N ILE A 57 14.75 -10.55 6.48
CA ILE A 57 15.14 -10.04 7.81
C ILE A 57 13.96 -10.08 8.78
N GLY A 58 12.76 -9.68 8.35
CA GLY A 58 11.57 -9.73 9.19
C GLY A 58 11.17 -11.16 9.59
N GLN A 59 11.30 -12.13 8.67
CA GLN A 59 11.06 -13.54 8.96
C GLN A 59 12.10 -14.10 9.92
N TYR A 60 13.38 -13.80 9.70
CA TYR A 60 14.48 -14.21 10.58
C TYR A 60 14.28 -13.69 12.00
N ALA A 61 13.94 -12.41 12.16
CA ALA A 61 13.70 -11.81 13.48
C ALA A 61 12.55 -12.50 14.22
N ARG A 62 11.45 -12.83 13.52
CA ARG A 62 10.30 -13.54 14.10
C ARG A 62 10.66 -14.97 14.51
N GLN A 63 11.35 -15.72 13.65
CA GLN A 63 11.75 -17.11 13.92
C GLN A 63 12.70 -17.19 15.12
N ASN A 64 13.60 -16.22 15.26
CA ASN A 64 14.57 -16.17 16.35
C ASN A 64 14.09 -15.34 17.57
N LYS A 65 12.83 -14.91 17.60
CA LYS A 65 12.23 -14.11 18.68
C LYS A 65 13.05 -12.87 19.04
N LEU A 66 13.65 -12.22 18.05
CA LEU A 66 14.41 -10.99 18.23
C LEU A 66 13.44 -9.83 18.43
N GLY A 67 13.62 -9.07 19.53
CA GLY A 67 12.84 -7.87 19.80
C GLY A 67 13.22 -6.76 18.81
N ALA A 68 12.31 -6.41 17.90
CA ALA A 68 12.48 -5.27 17.02
C ALA A 68 12.11 -3.97 17.76
N PRO A 69 12.90 -2.89 17.63
CA PRO A 69 12.56 -1.61 18.23
C PRO A 69 11.33 -1.00 17.54
N ARG A 70 10.53 -0.24 18.29
CA ARG A 70 9.39 0.48 17.72
C ARG A 70 9.88 1.69 16.94
N ILE A 71 9.42 1.81 15.70
CA ILE A 71 9.83 2.87 14.78
C ILE A 71 8.62 3.72 14.40
N ALA A 72 8.82 5.04 14.38
CA ALA A 72 7.91 5.97 13.75
C ALA A 72 8.59 6.56 12.51
N VAL A 73 7.83 6.80 11.46
CA VAL A 73 8.33 7.50 10.27
C VAL A 73 7.70 8.87 10.25
N GLY A 74 8.53 9.90 10.32
CA GLY A 74 8.11 11.28 10.15
C GLY A 74 8.02 11.66 8.67
N ARG A 75 7.96 12.96 8.41
CA ARG A 75 7.89 13.49 7.04
C ARG A 75 9.24 13.29 6.36
N ILE A 76 9.23 12.54 5.26
CA ILE A 76 10.31 12.48 4.27
C ILE A 76 9.86 13.32 3.07
N SER A 77 10.36 14.55 3.00
CA SER A 77 9.89 15.56 2.04
C SER A 77 10.78 15.64 0.79
N ASP A 78 10.20 16.12 -0.31
CA ASP A 78 10.96 16.48 -1.51
C ASP A 78 11.55 17.89 -1.35
N TYR A 79 12.87 17.96 -1.22
CA TYR A 79 13.65 19.21 -1.17
C TYR A 79 14.32 19.55 -2.50
N THR A 80 14.16 18.71 -3.54
CA THR A 80 14.77 18.92 -4.85
C THR A 80 14.14 20.12 -5.58
N GLY A 81 12.88 20.43 -5.26
CA GLY A 81 12.11 21.50 -5.89
C GLY A 81 11.78 21.25 -7.37
N LYS A 82 12.06 20.06 -7.91
CA LYS A 82 11.91 19.76 -9.33
C LYS A 82 10.45 19.43 -9.68
N SER A 83 9.92 20.11 -10.69
CA SER A 83 8.63 19.81 -11.31
C SER A 83 8.79 19.38 -12.76
N GLU A 84 7.76 18.70 -13.28
CA GLU A 84 7.65 18.40 -14.70
C GLU A 84 7.55 19.69 -15.52
N ALA A 85 8.19 19.71 -16.68
CA ALA A 85 8.25 20.91 -17.53
C ALA A 85 6.91 21.22 -18.20
N ASP A 86 6.05 20.21 -18.36
CA ASP A 86 4.69 20.31 -18.87
C ASP A 86 3.65 20.71 -17.79
N GLY A 87 4.09 20.92 -16.55
CA GLY A 87 3.22 21.26 -15.42
C GLY A 87 2.40 20.08 -14.88
N SER A 88 2.64 18.85 -15.32
CA SER A 88 1.90 17.66 -14.88
C SER A 88 2.12 17.28 -13.42
N GLY A 89 3.16 17.82 -12.76
CA GLY A 89 3.34 17.67 -11.32
C GLY A 89 4.79 17.68 -10.86
N ARG A 90 5.05 16.97 -9.75
CA ARG A 90 6.38 16.83 -9.14
C ARG A 90 7.14 15.70 -9.83
N LYS A 91 8.44 15.91 -10.10
CA LYS A 91 9.30 14.84 -10.67
C LYS A 91 9.60 13.73 -9.67
N VAL A 92 9.53 14.07 -8.38
CA VAL A 92 9.84 13.19 -7.27
C VAL A 92 8.56 12.80 -6.54
N THR A 93 8.51 11.56 -6.04
CA THR A 93 7.40 11.06 -5.26
C THR A 93 7.15 11.92 -4.01
N GLN A 94 5.87 12.20 -3.74
CA GLN A 94 5.43 12.84 -2.50
C GLN A 94 5.07 11.80 -1.42
N GLY A 95 5.21 10.51 -1.74
CA GLY A 95 4.89 9.38 -0.87
C GLY A 95 6.11 8.71 -0.22
N ALA A 96 7.27 9.37 -0.19
CA ALA A 96 8.51 8.78 0.33
C ALA A 96 8.38 8.25 1.77
N SER A 97 7.65 8.98 2.63
CA SER A 97 7.34 8.55 4.00
C SER A 97 6.58 7.22 4.04
N LEU A 98 5.58 7.04 3.16
CA LEU A 98 4.78 5.81 3.06
C LEU A 98 5.61 4.64 2.52
N MET A 99 6.56 4.91 1.63
CA MET A 99 7.51 3.89 1.16
C MET A 99 8.44 3.43 2.29
N ALA A 100 8.94 4.35 3.12
CA ALA A 100 9.76 4.02 4.28
C ALA A 100 8.98 3.23 5.33
N MET A 101 7.73 3.60 5.62
CA MET A 101 6.83 2.80 6.46
C MET A 101 6.67 1.38 5.91
N THR A 102 6.39 1.25 4.60
CA THR A 102 6.27 -0.07 3.95
C THR A 102 7.56 -0.89 4.07
N ALA A 103 8.72 -0.25 3.94
CA ALA A 103 10.01 -0.91 4.08
C ALA A 103 10.25 -1.44 5.51
N PHE A 104 9.98 -0.64 6.53
CA PHE A 104 10.08 -1.07 7.94
C PHE A 104 9.07 -2.15 8.31
N ALA A 105 7.84 -2.07 7.79
CA ALA A 105 6.84 -3.11 7.97
C ALA A 105 7.30 -4.45 7.36
N LYS A 106 7.88 -4.41 6.15
CA LYS A 106 8.48 -5.59 5.50
C LYS A 106 9.65 -6.15 6.32
N ALA A 107 10.47 -5.29 6.92
CA ALA A 107 11.55 -5.68 7.83
C ALA A 107 11.08 -6.22 9.19
N GLY A 108 9.77 -6.25 9.46
CA GLY A 108 9.20 -6.80 10.68
C GLY A 108 9.26 -5.86 11.88
N MET A 109 9.50 -4.56 11.67
CA MET A 109 9.56 -3.58 12.75
C MET A 109 8.14 -3.13 13.15
N PRO A 110 7.82 -3.05 14.46
CA PRO A 110 6.55 -2.51 14.91
C PRO A 110 6.49 -1.00 14.65
N LEU A 111 5.56 -0.61 13.78
CA LEU A 111 5.36 0.79 13.41
C LEU A 111 4.41 1.49 14.38
N VAL A 112 4.79 2.70 14.78
CA VAL A 112 3.94 3.62 15.54
C VAL A 112 3.60 4.80 14.65
N GLU A 113 2.32 5.08 14.48
CA GLU A 113 1.84 6.15 13.62
C GLU A 113 2.12 7.53 14.25
N ARG A 114 2.91 8.35 13.55
CA ARG A 114 3.25 9.74 13.89
C ARG A 114 3.39 10.64 12.65
N PHE A 115 3.15 10.10 11.46
CA PHE A 115 3.11 10.87 10.22
C PHE A 115 1.79 11.62 10.11
N ASP A 116 0.68 10.96 10.46
CA ASP A 116 -0.63 11.58 10.59
C ASP A 116 -1.20 11.37 12.00
N THR A 117 -0.89 12.30 12.90
CA THR A 117 -1.40 12.27 14.28
C THR A 117 -2.85 12.73 14.38
N SER A 118 -3.44 13.30 13.32
CA SER A 118 -4.76 13.91 13.38
C SER A 118 -5.84 12.93 13.82
N ILE A 119 -5.79 11.69 13.31
CA ILE A 119 -6.73 10.62 13.69
C ILE A 119 -6.55 10.24 15.17
N SER A 120 -5.30 10.13 15.63
CA SER A 120 -4.99 9.78 17.01
C SER A 120 -5.42 10.87 18.00
N GLU A 121 -5.26 12.14 17.61
CA GLU A 121 -5.71 13.30 18.39
C GLU A 121 -7.23 13.43 18.41
N LEU A 122 -7.90 13.19 17.28
CA LEU A 122 -9.36 13.18 17.19
C LEU A 122 -9.97 12.06 18.04
N ASP A 123 -9.41 10.85 17.98
CA ASP A 123 -9.88 9.72 18.79
C ASP A 123 -9.78 10.03 20.29
N LEU A 124 -8.68 10.68 20.71
CA LEU A 124 -8.50 11.14 22.08
C LEU A 124 -9.52 12.23 22.46
N LYS A 125 -9.74 13.21 21.58
CA LYS A 125 -10.72 14.30 21.80
C LYS A 125 -12.15 13.77 21.90
N TYR A 126 -12.52 12.82 21.05
CA TYR A 126 -13.85 12.21 21.09
C TYR A 126 -14.03 11.29 22.29
N SER A 127 -13.00 10.53 22.68
CA SER A 127 -13.01 9.75 23.92
C SER A 127 -13.22 10.65 25.14
N ASN A 128 -12.50 11.78 25.20
CA ASN A 128 -12.64 12.75 26.28
C ASN A 128 -14.06 13.33 26.38
N ASN A 129 -14.72 13.55 25.23
CA ASN A 129 -16.10 14.00 25.16
C ASN A 129 -17.13 12.87 25.27
N LYS A 130 -16.69 11.62 25.51
CA LYS A 130 -17.52 10.40 25.58
C LYS A 130 -18.34 10.14 24.31
N LEU A 131 -17.82 10.56 23.15
CA LEU A 131 -18.50 10.48 21.85
C LEU A 131 -18.20 9.19 21.07
N ILE A 132 -17.25 8.37 21.52
CA ILE A 132 -16.92 7.09 20.88
C ILE A 132 -17.04 5.93 21.86
N SER A 133 -17.42 4.77 21.33
CA SER A 133 -17.43 3.49 22.04
C SER A 133 -17.09 2.38 21.05
N ASP A 134 -16.51 1.29 21.54
CA ASP A 134 -16.20 0.10 20.74
C ASP A 134 -17.46 -0.72 20.39
N SER A 135 -18.61 -0.34 20.95
CA SER A 135 -19.91 -0.96 20.72
C SER A 135 -20.99 0.11 20.64
N PRO A 136 -20.99 0.94 19.58
CA PRO A 136 -21.93 2.04 19.44
C PRO A 136 -23.34 1.49 19.21
N LYS A 137 -24.28 1.93 20.05
CA LYS A 137 -25.71 1.68 19.84
C LYS A 137 -26.30 2.89 19.13
N GLY A 138 -26.82 2.66 17.93
CA GLY A 138 -27.50 3.70 17.16
C GLY A 138 -28.79 4.17 17.85
N PRO A 139 -29.41 5.25 17.34
CA PRO A 139 -30.71 5.70 17.84
C PRO A 139 -31.75 4.58 17.65
N GLY A 140 -32.15 3.92 18.74
CA GLY A 140 -33.09 2.79 18.73
C GLY A 140 -32.51 1.44 19.18
N GLY A 141 -31.20 1.33 19.41
CA GLY A 141 -30.56 0.08 19.83
C GLY A 141 -30.45 -0.10 21.34
N GLY A 142 -31.54 -0.50 22.02
CA GLY A 142 -31.53 -1.15 23.35
C GLY A 142 -31.04 -0.32 24.54
N ALA A 143 -31.97 -0.01 25.45
CA ALA A 143 -31.76 0.72 26.71
C ALA A 143 -30.56 0.20 27.52
N GLY A 144 -29.49 0.99 27.57
CA GLY A 144 -28.33 0.77 28.41
C GLY A 144 -27.20 1.73 28.02
N PRO A 145 -26.42 2.28 28.96
CA PRO A 145 -25.28 3.12 28.63
C PRO A 145 -24.31 2.34 27.74
N THR A 146 -23.95 2.88 26.57
CA THR A 146 -22.74 2.42 25.88
C THR A 146 -21.56 2.90 26.71
N ASP A 147 -20.75 1.98 27.22
CA ASP A 147 -19.55 2.38 27.97
C ASP A 147 -18.63 3.12 26.99
N SER A 148 -18.48 4.43 27.20
CA SER A 148 -17.66 5.27 26.34
C SER A 148 -16.21 4.81 26.41
N ARG A 149 -15.46 4.88 25.29
CA ARG A 149 -14.05 4.50 25.27
C ARG A 149 -13.30 5.32 26.33
N LYS A 150 -12.71 4.62 27.31
CA LYS A 150 -11.99 5.22 28.43
C LYS A 150 -10.57 5.52 28.01
N ILE A 151 -10.06 6.67 28.43
CA ILE A 151 -8.67 7.08 28.24
C ILE A 151 -7.86 6.49 29.40
N TYR A 152 -6.88 5.65 29.07
CA TYR A 152 -5.97 5.07 30.06
C TYR A 152 -4.60 5.74 29.99
N GLU A 153 -3.93 5.85 31.13
CA GLU A 153 -2.53 6.28 31.19
C GLU A 153 -1.65 5.31 30.41
N GLY A 154 -0.76 5.85 29.57
CA GLY A 154 0.13 5.02 28.74
C GLY A 154 -0.56 4.29 27.57
N GLN A 155 -1.82 4.59 27.25
CA GLN A 155 -2.54 3.96 26.14
C GLN A 155 -1.91 4.22 24.77
N MET A 156 -1.14 5.31 24.62
CA MET A 156 -0.41 5.59 23.40
C MET A 156 0.94 4.91 23.41
N ALA A 157 1.19 4.06 22.42
CA ALA A 157 2.49 3.44 22.24
C ALA A 157 3.58 4.52 22.07
N GLY A 158 4.57 4.48 22.95
CA GLY A 158 5.83 5.19 22.75
C GLY A 158 6.59 4.64 21.55
N VAL A 159 7.59 5.39 21.09
CA VAL A 159 8.48 4.98 20.01
C VAL A 159 9.92 4.99 20.51
N ASP A 160 10.74 4.06 20.05
CA ASP A 160 12.14 3.96 20.47
C ASP A 160 13.04 4.78 19.54
N PHE A 161 12.77 4.74 18.22
CA PHE A 161 13.42 5.60 17.24
C PHE A 161 12.43 6.21 16.26
N TYR A 162 12.75 7.37 15.70
CA TYR A 162 12.01 7.94 14.58
C TYR A 162 12.93 8.21 13.38
N LEU A 163 12.41 7.96 12.18
CA LEU A 163 13.09 8.24 10.92
C LEU A 163 12.51 9.52 10.31
N VAL A 164 13.37 10.48 9.99
CA VAL A 164 13.02 11.71 9.26
C VAL A 164 14.05 11.98 8.19
N GLY A 165 13.72 12.80 7.21
CA GLY A 165 14.68 13.16 6.18
C GLY A 165 14.03 13.80 4.97
N GLY A 166 14.69 13.66 3.82
CA GLY A 166 14.13 14.12 2.57
C GLY A 166 14.98 13.76 1.37
N ILE A 167 14.37 13.93 0.21
CA ILE A 167 15.01 13.77 -1.08
C ILE A 167 15.63 15.11 -1.43
N THR A 168 16.94 15.19 -1.35
CA THR A 168 17.68 16.46 -1.39
C THR A 168 18.10 16.85 -2.79
N GLU A 169 18.35 15.88 -3.67
CA GLU A 169 18.80 16.16 -5.03
C GLU A 169 18.12 15.27 -6.06
N LEU A 170 17.86 15.86 -7.24
CA LEU A 170 17.47 15.17 -8.46
C LEU A 170 18.21 15.80 -9.64
N ASN A 171 19.08 15.04 -10.28
CA ASN A 171 19.80 15.45 -11.48
C ASN A 171 19.53 14.47 -12.62
N TYR A 172 18.94 14.97 -13.71
CA TYR A 172 18.45 14.18 -14.85
C TYR A 172 19.32 14.31 -16.12
N ASN A 173 20.56 14.80 -15.98
CA ASN A 173 21.45 15.01 -17.14
C ASN A 173 22.91 14.67 -16.84
N ILE A 174 23.17 13.44 -16.40
CA ILE A 174 24.53 13.00 -16.05
C ILE A 174 25.23 12.33 -17.23
N TYR A 175 24.48 11.72 -18.16
CA TYR A 175 24.99 11.25 -19.45
C TYR A 175 23.80 11.01 -20.40
N SER A 176 23.75 11.71 -21.53
CA SER A 176 22.70 11.57 -22.55
C SER A 176 23.38 11.30 -23.89
N VAL A 177 23.38 10.04 -24.34
CA VAL A 177 23.76 9.67 -25.70
C VAL A 177 22.50 9.27 -26.45
N GLY A 178 22.17 10.03 -27.49
CA GLY A 178 21.14 9.70 -28.45
C GLY A 178 21.81 9.40 -29.79
N ALA A 179 21.58 8.20 -30.33
CA ALA A 179 21.93 7.88 -31.70
C ALA A 179 20.65 8.01 -32.53
N ASP A 180 20.55 9.09 -33.30
CA ASP A 180 19.43 9.31 -34.22
C ASP A 180 19.86 8.84 -35.62
N ALA A 181 19.25 7.76 -36.11
CA ALA A 181 19.41 7.32 -37.49
C ALA A 181 18.21 7.82 -38.30
N TYR A 182 18.44 8.83 -39.13
CA TYR A 182 17.45 9.33 -40.08
C TYR A 182 17.57 8.55 -41.39
N VAL A 183 16.61 7.67 -41.67
CA VAL A 183 16.45 7.05 -42.99
C VAL A 183 15.22 7.67 -43.65
N GLY A 184 15.47 8.59 -44.59
CA GLY A 184 14.44 9.28 -45.34
C GLY A 184 14.83 9.37 -46.81
N ASP A 185 14.05 8.71 -47.67
CA ASP A 185 14.14 8.91 -49.11
C ASP A 185 13.48 10.26 -49.50
N LYS A 186 13.99 10.90 -50.56
CA LYS A 186 13.57 12.25 -50.99
C LYS A 186 12.24 12.25 -51.76
N ASP A 187 11.67 11.07 -51.99
CA ASP A 187 10.48 10.86 -52.81
C ASP A 187 9.19 10.77 -51.97
N THR A 188 8.07 11.17 -52.57
CA THR A 188 6.75 11.31 -51.91
C THR A 188 6.14 9.97 -51.43
N THR A 189 6.75 8.85 -51.82
CA THR A 189 6.31 7.47 -51.53
C THR A 189 7.32 6.65 -50.71
N GLY A 190 8.44 7.27 -50.27
CA GLY A 190 9.50 6.58 -49.54
C GLY A 190 9.15 6.24 -48.09
N LEU A 191 9.52 5.03 -47.65
CA LEU A 191 9.39 4.57 -46.26
C LEU A 191 10.24 5.45 -45.33
N LYS A 192 9.60 6.35 -44.59
CA LYS A 192 10.23 7.15 -43.54
C LYS A 192 10.20 6.37 -42.24
N GLY A 193 11.36 5.91 -41.77
CA GLY A 193 11.51 5.21 -40.51
C GLY A 193 12.38 6.01 -39.54
N ASN A 194 11.87 6.28 -38.34
CA ASN A 194 12.63 6.93 -37.27
C ASN A 194 12.96 5.88 -36.22
N ALA A 195 14.24 5.58 -36.00
CA ALA A 195 14.70 4.78 -34.87
C ALA A 195 15.49 5.69 -33.92
N ARG A 196 14.90 6.00 -32.76
CA ARG A 196 15.51 6.81 -31.71
C ARG A 196 15.75 5.93 -30.48
N ASN A 197 17.02 5.73 -30.13
CA ASN A 197 17.42 5.06 -28.90
C ASN A 197 18.08 6.09 -27.98
N SER A 198 17.41 6.47 -26.89
CA SER A 198 17.92 7.42 -25.91
C SER A 198 18.02 6.77 -24.53
N ILE A 199 19.19 6.89 -23.92
CA ILE A 199 19.45 6.47 -22.54
C ILE A 199 19.40 7.72 -21.66
N TYR A 200 18.61 7.67 -20.59
CA TYR A 200 18.52 8.73 -19.60
C TYR A 200 19.09 8.25 -18.26
N VAL A 201 20.11 8.93 -17.77
CA VAL A 201 20.70 8.68 -16.45
C VAL A 201 20.18 9.72 -15.47
N MET A 202 19.52 9.26 -14.41
CA MET A 202 19.03 10.10 -13.31
C MET A 202 19.76 9.75 -12.02
N ASN A 203 20.20 10.76 -11.28
CA ASN A 203 20.70 10.63 -9.92
C ASN A 203 19.70 11.26 -8.94
N VAL A 204 19.45 10.53 -7.85
CA VAL A 204 18.57 10.94 -6.76
C VAL A 204 19.37 10.82 -5.46
N ALA A 205 19.48 11.91 -4.70
CA ALA A 205 20.07 11.88 -3.36
C ALA A 205 18.98 11.93 -2.29
N ILE A 206 19.18 11.14 -1.24
CA ILE A 206 18.27 11.06 -0.09
C ILE A 206 19.12 11.20 1.18
N ASP A 207 18.76 12.16 2.05
CA ASP A 207 19.29 12.26 3.41
C ASP A 207 18.23 11.72 4.38
N LEU A 208 18.61 10.70 5.15
CA LEU A 208 17.75 10.07 6.16
C LEU A 208 18.47 10.06 7.51
N ARG A 209 17.74 10.37 8.56
CA ARG A 209 18.22 10.40 9.94
C ARG A 209 17.34 9.52 10.80
N LEU A 210 17.98 8.56 11.47
CA LEU A 210 17.35 7.77 12.51
C LEU A 210 17.75 8.36 13.86
N VAL A 211 16.76 8.78 14.63
CA VAL A 211 16.98 9.49 15.90
C VAL A 211 16.40 8.67 17.04
N ASN A 212 17.17 8.51 18.11
CA ASN A 212 16.72 7.91 19.36
C ASN A 212 15.86 8.92 20.12
N VAL A 213 14.66 8.55 20.54
CA VAL A 213 13.76 9.48 21.24
C VAL A 213 14.24 9.85 22.64
N ARG A 214 15.10 9.03 23.24
CA ARG A 214 15.51 9.17 24.65
C ARG A 214 16.83 9.91 24.85
N THR A 215 17.51 10.31 23.77
CA THR A 215 18.83 10.98 23.79
C THR A 215 18.88 12.08 22.75
#